data_AF-A0A922S1T4-F1
#
_entry.id   AF-A0A922S1T4-F1
#
_cell.length_a   1.000
_cell.length_b   1.000
_cell.length_c   1.000
_cell.angle_alpha   90.00
_cell.angle_beta   90.00
_cell.angle_gamma   90.00
#
_symmetry.space_group_name_H-M   'P 1'
#
loop_
_entity.id
_entity.type
_entity.pdbx_description
1 polymer ?
#
loop_
_entity_poly.entity_id
_entity_poly.type
_entity_poly.pdbx_seq_one_letter_code
_entity_poly.pdbx_strand_id
1 'polypeptide(L)'
;MKEKVRNLIFGCISVLGGVLIHFAFGFFYSTANIVPYIISYIVVRVDPELPNTSSVWISGIALAIQGVSMPFGGLVARKWGFRIVVAVSCLLDSISIFLTYVTVQRSFPGVIITYSVLQGLGLGFGYSVVLSVAATWFPKRRGLVVGVIVGGFGLGALVFTPIETALINPSNIPVDPKTRHFTHPDILDRVPVAFLILGGILLALQIIGFILLRPKPLESTQDRDTELVVRNRINSDPNPVIGRLRSTQTIVSLYRLLSFMVCNVL
;
A
#
# COMPACT_ATOMS: atom_id res chain seq x y z
N MET A 1 0.38 31.94 -7.98
CA MET A 1 -0.22 31.56 -6.66
C MET A 1 -1.15 30.35 -6.77
N LYS A 2 -2.16 30.38 -7.65
CA LYS A 2 -3.15 29.29 -7.83
C LYS A 2 -2.52 27.90 -8.09
N GLU A 3 -1.48 27.83 -8.93
CA GLU A 3 -0.81 26.57 -9.25
C GLU A 3 -0.04 25.95 -8.07
N LYS A 4 0.62 26.78 -7.25
CA LYS A 4 1.36 26.32 -6.07
C LYS A 4 0.41 25.74 -5.01
N VAL A 5 -0.75 26.39 -4.82
CA VAL A 5 -1.81 25.92 -3.92
C VAL A 5 -2.40 24.61 -4.45
N ARG A 6 -2.71 24.52 -5.75
CA ARG A 6 -3.19 23.28 -6.38
C ARG A 6 -2.23 22.11 -6.19
N ASN A 7 -0.94 22.32 -6.43
CA ASN A 7 0.07 21.27 -6.29
C ASN A 7 0.24 20.84 -4.82
N LEU A 8 0.11 21.77 -3.87
CA LEU A 8 0.09 21.45 -2.45
C LEU A 8 -1.10 20.55 -2.09
N ILE A 9 -2.31 20.91 -2.55
CA ILE A 9 -3.54 20.14 -2.29
C ILE A 9 -3.41 18.72 -2.86
N PHE A 10 -3.00 18.57 -4.13
CA PHE A 10 -2.82 17.24 -4.72
C PHE A 10 -1.70 16.44 -4.05
N GLY A 11 -0.63 17.09 -3.60
CA GLY A 11 0.40 16.45 -2.79
C GLY A 11 -0.15 15.91 -1.49
N CYS A 12 -0.90 16.71 -0.73
CA CYS A 12 -1.52 16.27 0.53
C CYS A 12 -2.50 15.11 0.31
N ILE A 13 -3.32 15.17 -0.75
CA ILE A 13 -4.25 14.09 -1.13
C ILE A 13 -3.47 12.80 -1.45
N SER A 14 -2.37 12.90 -2.19
CA SER A 14 -1.53 11.74 -2.52
C SER A 14 -0.90 11.13 -1.27
N VAL A 15 -0.43 11.96 -0.33
CA VAL A 15 0.09 11.49 0.96
C VAL A 15 -1.00 10.79 1.77
N LEU A 16 -2.22 11.34 1.82
CA LEU A 16 -3.35 10.70 2.49
C LEU A 16 -3.69 9.33 1.86
N GLY A 17 -3.67 9.23 0.53
CA GLY A 17 -3.83 7.96 -0.18
C GLY A 17 -2.75 6.96 0.20
N GLY A 18 -1.49 7.40 0.28
CA GLY A 18 -0.38 6.58 0.74
C GLY A 18 -0.54 6.09 2.19
N VAL A 19 -0.96 6.98 3.09
CA VAL A 19 -1.28 6.64 4.50
C VAL A 19 -2.38 5.58 4.55
N LEU A 20 -3.44 5.71 3.78
CA LEU A 20 -4.57 4.78 3.82
C LEU A 20 -4.20 3.39 3.31
N ILE A 21 -3.42 3.30 2.23
CA ILE A 21 -2.90 2.02 1.72
C ILE A 21 -1.97 1.38 2.77
N HIS A 22 -1.04 2.15 3.34
CA HIS A 22 -0.13 1.62 4.37
C HIS A 22 -0.88 1.25 5.65
N PHE A 23 -1.89 2.00 6.03
CA PHE A 23 -2.78 1.65 7.14
C PHE A 23 -3.44 0.28 6.91
N ALA A 24 -3.97 0.04 5.71
CA ALA A 24 -4.49 -1.28 5.33
C ALA A 24 -3.41 -2.36 5.37
N PHE A 25 -2.22 -2.11 4.80
CA PHE A 25 -1.09 -3.05 4.92
C PHE A 25 -0.73 -3.34 6.38
N GLY A 26 -0.98 -2.41 7.31
CA GLY A 26 -0.71 -2.56 8.74
C GLY A 26 -1.43 -3.74 9.39
N PHE A 27 -2.49 -4.26 8.76
CA PHE A 27 -3.09 -5.55 9.08
C PHE A 27 -2.06 -6.70 9.14
N PHE A 28 -1.02 -6.64 8.32
CA PHE A 28 0.06 -7.62 8.34
C PHE A 28 0.69 -7.77 9.73
N TYR A 29 0.79 -6.69 10.51
CA TYR A 29 1.32 -6.73 11.87
C TYR A 29 0.32 -7.23 12.91
N SER A 30 -0.99 -7.15 12.66
CA SER A 30 -2.00 -7.80 13.52
C SER A 30 -2.12 -9.30 13.27
N THR A 31 -1.41 -9.86 12.28
CA THR A 31 -1.29 -11.32 12.07
C THR A 31 -0.95 -12.09 13.34
N ALA A 32 -0.14 -11.53 14.24
CA ALA A 32 0.19 -12.17 15.52
C ALA A 32 -1.05 -12.43 16.40
N ASN A 33 -2.09 -11.62 16.28
CA ASN A 33 -3.37 -11.80 16.96
C ASN A 33 -4.28 -12.83 16.26
N ILE A 34 -4.27 -12.88 14.93
CA ILE A 34 -5.07 -13.84 14.14
C ILE A 34 -4.52 -15.28 14.18
N VAL A 35 -3.19 -15.45 14.20
CA VAL A 35 -2.54 -16.76 14.09
C VAL A 35 -3.03 -17.79 15.12
N PRO A 36 -3.19 -17.45 16.42
CA PRO A 36 -3.77 -18.38 17.40
C PRO A 36 -5.17 -18.88 17.02
N TYR A 37 -6.02 -18.01 16.45
CA TYR A 37 -7.36 -18.39 16.00
C TYR A 37 -7.32 -19.31 14.78
N ILE A 38 -6.45 -19.02 13.79
CA ILE A 38 -6.23 -19.89 12.62
C ILE A 38 -5.81 -21.29 13.07
N ILE A 39 -4.78 -21.37 13.92
CA ILE A 39 -4.20 -22.65 14.32
C ILE A 39 -5.20 -23.45 15.15
N SER A 40 -5.91 -22.79 16.08
CA SER A 40 -6.95 -23.44 16.87
C SER A 40 -8.07 -23.99 15.97
N TYR A 41 -8.50 -23.22 14.96
CA TYR A 41 -9.48 -23.67 13.99
C TYR A 41 -9.01 -24.91 13.24
N ILE A 42 -7.80 -24.90 12.71
CA ILE A 42 -7.28 -26.02 11.92
C ILE A 42 -7.14 -27.26 12.80
N VAL A 43 -6.51 -27.15 13.98
CA VAL A 43 -6.31 -28.29 14.89
C VAL A 43 -7.65 -28.91 15.30
N VAL A 44 -8.66 -28.11 15.60
CA VAL A 44 -9.94 -28.62 16.09
C VAL A 44 -10.85 -29.12 14.96
N ARG A 45 -10.83 -28.51 13.78
CA ARG A 45 -11.84 -28.74 12.73
C ARG A 45 -11.32 -29.40 11.46
N VAL A 46 -10.02 -29.38 11.20
CA VAL A 46 -9.46 -29.74 9.89
C VAL A 46 -8.40 -30.82 10.02
N ASP A 47 -7.39 -30.62 10.88
CA ASP A 47 -6.23 -31.48 11.02
C ASP A 47 -5.78 -31.55 12.50
N PRO A 48 -6.29 -32.52 13.28
CA PRO A 48 -5.92 -32.72 14.67
C PRO A 48 -4.45 -33.10 14.91
N GLU A 49 -3.74 -33.54 13.87
CA GLU A 49 -2.33 -33.96 13.97
C GLU A 49 -1.36 -32.81 13.69
N LEU A 50 -1.86 -31.62 13.34
CA LEU A 50 -1.03 -30.46 13.02
C LEU A 50 -0.10 -30.11 14.20
N PRO A 51 1.23 -30.07 14.00
CA PRO A 51 2.18 -29.75 15.07
C PRO A 51 1.97 -28.34 15.61
N ASN A 52 2.05 -28.17 16.94
CA ASN A 52 1.93 -26.84 17.59
C ASN A 52 2.99 -25.82 17.11
N THR A 53 4.14 -26.30 16.61
CA THR A 53 5.19 -25.46 16.03
C THR A 53 4.83 -24.87 14.68
N SER A 54 3.75 -25.31 14.04
CA SER A 54 3.39 -24.90 12.67
C SER A 54 3.05 -23.42 12.55
N SER A 55 2.58 -22.80 13.64
CA SER A 55 2.22 -21.37 13.70
C SER A 55 3.36 -20.43 13.25
N VAL A 56 4.62 -20.79 13.53
CA VAL A 56 5.79 -19.96 13.19
C VAL A 56 5.97 -19.81 11.69
N TRP A 57 5.54 -20.79 10.89
CA TRP A 57 5.66 -20.76 9.44
C TRP A 57 4.74 -19.71 8.81
N ILE A 58 3.59 -19.41 9.42
CA ILE A 58 2.66 -18.40 8.90
C ILE A 58 3.38 -17.04 8.83
N SER A 59 3.94 -16.57 9.94
CA SER A 59 4.61 -15.26 10.01
C SER A 59 5.98 -15.28 9.33
N GLY A 60 6.75 -16.37 9.50
CA GLY A 60 8.11 -16.48 8.95
C GLY A 60 8.12 -16.44 7.42
N ILE A 61 7.24 -17.21 6.78
CA ILE A 61 7.12 -17.21 5.31
C ILE A 61 6.61 -15.87 4.82
N ALA A 62 5.60 -15.29 5.49
CA ALA A 62 5.02 -14.01 5.07
C ALA A 62 6.06 -12.88 5.07
N LEU A 63 6.89 -12.80 6.12
CA LEU A 63 8.00 -11.83 6.22
C LEU A 63 9.08 -12.08 5.17
N ALA A 64 9.48 -13.34 4.95
CA ALA A 64 10.48 -13.68 3.95
C ALA A 64 10.01 -13.29 2.53
N ILE A 65 8.78 -13.64 2.18
CA ILE A 65 8.20 -13.32 0.88
C ILE A 65 8.01 -11.82 0.71
N GLN A 66 7.55 -11.10 1.75
CA GLN A 66 7.49 -9.65 1.75
C GLN A 66 8.85 -9.00 1.44
N GLY A 67 9.90 -9.40 2.16
CA GLY A 67 11.24 -8.87 1.98
C GLY A 67 11.80 -9.13 0.59
N VAL A 68 11.62 -10.35 0.08
CA VAL A 68 12.04 -10.73 -1.27
C VAL A 68 11.28 -9.94 -2.34
N SER A 69 9.98 -9.68 -2.14
CA SER A 69 9.11 -9.05 -3.14
C SER A 69 9.30 -7.54 -3.28
N MET A 70 9.78 -6.87 -2.23
CA MET A 70 9.94 -5.40 -2.20
C MET A 70 10.80 -4.80 -3.32
N PRO A 71 12.01 -5.33 -3.62
CA PRO A 71 12.83 -4.84 -4.73
C PRO A 71 12.14 -4.99 -6.09
N PHE A 72 11.44 -6.10 -6.31
CA PHE A 72 10.75 -6.37 -7.58
C PHE A 72 9.66 -5.35 -7.87
N GLY A 73 8.88 -4.94 -6.86
CA GLY A 73 7.88 -3.88 -7.00
C GLY A 73 8.46 -2.57 -7.55
N GLY A 74 9.59 -2.14 -6.98
CA GLY A 74 10.31 -0.94 -7.45
C GLY A 74 10.85 -1.07 -8.88
N LEU A 75 11.36 -2.25 -9.25
CA LEU A 75 11.85 -2.52 -10.61
C LEU A 75 10.72 -2.51 -11.65
N VAL A 76 9.61 -3.20 -11.36
CA VAL A 76 8.44 -3.24 -12.26
C VAL A 76 7.82 -1.85 -12.40
N ALA A 77 7.77 -1.06 -11.32
CA ALA A 77 7.21 0.30 -11.36
C ALA A 77 7.98 1.24 -12.31
N ARG A 78 9.29 1.02 -12.52
CA ARG A 78 10.08 1.78 -13.50
C ARG A 78 9.68 1.48 -14.94
N LYS A 79 9.25 0.23 -15.22
CA LYS A 79 8.91 -0.22 -16.57
C LYS A 79 7.42 -0.02 -16.91
N TRP A 80 6.53 -0.35 -15.97
CA TRP A 80 5.08 -0.38 -16.18
C TRP A 80 4.35 0.77 -15.47
N GLY A 81 5.07 1.62 -14.76
CA GLY A 81 4.49 2.71 -13.99
C GLY A 81 3.91 2.26 -12.65
N PHE A 82 3.71 3.24 -11.77
CA PHE A 82 3.30 2.95 -10.39
C PHE A 82 1.86 2.42 -10.27
N ARG A 83 0.93 2.87 -11.14
CA ARG A 83 -0.50 2.51 -11.01
C ARG A 83 -0.73 1.01 -11.10
N ILE A 84 -0.09 0.35 -12.08
CA ILE A 84 -0.23 -1.10 -12.26
C ILE A 84 0.33 -1.83 -11.03
N VAL A 85 1.50 -1.43 -10.57
CA VAL A 85 2.16 -2.08 -9.42
C VAL A 85 1.35 -1.94 -8.14
N VAL A 86 0.86 -0.72 -7.84
CA VAL A 86 0.04 -0.50 -6.64
C VAL A 86 -1.32 -1.21 -6.74
N ALA A 87 -1.96 -1.22 -7.91
CA ALA A 87 -3.22 -1.94 -8.11
C ALA A 87 -3.05 -3.46 -7.91
N VAL A 88 -2.02 -4.06 -8.53
CA VAL A 88 -1.71 -5.48 -8.36
C VAL A 88 -1.40 -5.81 -6.90
N SER A 89 -0.62 -4.96 -6.23
CA SER A 89 -0.29 -5.10 -4.81
C SER A 89 -1.54 -5.11 -3.92
N CYS A 90 -2.43 -4.12 -4.07
CA CYS A 90 -3.67 -4.03 -3.30
C CYS A 90 -4.60 -5.23 -3.58
N LEU A 91 -4.75 -5.61 -4.85
CA LEU A 91 -5.57 -6.75 -5.23
C LEU A 91 -5.02 -8.05 -4.66
N LEU A 92 -3.71 -8.29 -4.77
CA LEU A 92 -3.09 -9.50 -4.21
C LEU A 92 -3.25 -9.56 -2.69
N ASP A 93 -3.02 -8.45 -1.99
CA ASP A 93 -3.18 -8.37 -0.54
C ASP A 93 -4.63 -8.65 -0.12
N SER A 94 -5.61 -8.00 -0.72
CA SER A 94 -7.03 -8.22 -0.41
C SER A 94 -7.51 -9.63 -0.81
N ILE A 95 -7.17 -10.10 -2.00
CA ILE A 95 -7.55 -11.44 -2.49
C ILE A 95 -6.93 -12.52 -1.62
N SER A 96 -5.71 -12.31 -1.11
CA SER A 96 -5.06 -13.25 -0.20
C SER A 96 -5.95 -13.57 1.01
N ILE A 97 -6.52 -12.53 1.62
CA ILE A 97 -7.41 -12.62 2.77
C ILE A 97 -8.75 -13.27 2.41
N PHE A 98 -9.34 -12.89 1.29
CA PHE A 98 -10.56 -13.54 0.81
C PHE A 98 -10.36 -15.02 0.50
N LEU A 99 -9.21 -15.41 -0.05
CA LEU A 99 -8.91 -16.83 -0.30
C LEU A 99 -8.62 -17.59 1.00
N THR A 100 -8.10 -16.92 2.04
CA THR A 100 -7.93 -17.53 3.37
C THR A 100 -9.23 -18.01 3.98
N TYR A 101 -10.37 -17.33 3.72
CA TYR A 101 -11.70 -17.85 4.08
C TYR A 101 -11.91 -19.30 3.60
N VAL A 102 -11.51 -19.60 2.37
CA VAL A 102 -11.69 -20.94 1.79
C VAL A 102 -10.63 -21.91 2.33
N THR A 103 -9.36 -21.49 2.36
CA THR A 103 -8.26 -22.41 2.68
C THR A 103 -8.18 -22.78 4.15
N VAL A 104 -8.56 -21.88 5.07
CA VAL A 104 -8.59 -22.17 6.52
C VAL A 104 -9.53 -23.33 6.85
N GLN A 105 -10.57 -23.53 6.03
CA GLN A 105 -11.54 -24.60 6.18
C GLN A 105 -11.10 -25.92 5.54
N ARG A 106 -9.97 -25.95 4.85
CA ARG A 106 -9.55 -27.10 4.02
C ARG A 106 -8.21 -27.66 4.42
N SER A 107 -7.18 -26.83 4.59
CA SER A 107 -5.84 -27.31 4.91
C SER A 107 -4.88 -26.21 5.35
N PHE A 108 -3.95 -26.56 6.24
CA PHE A 108 -2.88 -25.65 6.67
C PHE A 108 -1.96 -25.18 5.53
N PRO A 109 -1.50 -26.04 4.59
CA PRO A 109 -0.73 -25.57 3.43
C PRO A 109 -1.47 -24.56 2.56
N GLY A 110 -2.80 -24.69 2.43
CA GLY A 110 -3.62 -23.70 1.74
C GLY A 110 -3.58 -22.33 2.42
N VAL A 111 -3.59 -22.30 3.76
CA VAL A 111 -3.43 -21.06 4.53
C VAL A 111 -2.05 -20.47 4.32
N ILE A 112 -0.97 -21.27 4.31
CA ILE A 112 0.38 -20.78 4.02
C ILE A 112 0.44 -20.10 2.64
N ILE A 113 -0.14 -20.72 1.61
CA ILE A 113 -0.16 -20.13 0.26
C ILE A 113 -0.92 -18.80 0.26
N THR A 114 -2.13 -18.79 0.82
CA THR A 114 -3.01 -17.61 0.77
C THR A 114 -2.58 -16.53 1.75
N TYR A 115 -2.55 -16.82 3.04
CA TYR A 115 -2.32 -15.84 4.10
C TYR A 115 -0.84 -15.44 4.26
N SER A 116 0.12 -16.28 3.85
CA SER A 116 1.54 -15.93 3.95
C SER A 116 2.15 -15.53 2.62
N VAL A 117 2.08 -16.39 1.60
CA VAL A 117 2.77 -16.14 0.32
C VAL A 117 2.07 -15.04 -0.47
N LEU A 118 0.77 -15.15 -0.72
CA LEU A 118 0.04 -14.15 -1.51
C LEU A 118 -0.02 -12.79 -0.81
N GLN A 119 -0.28 -12.77 0.50
CA GLN A 119 -0.26 -11.53 1.28
C GLN A 119 1.13 -10.88 1.28
N GLY A 120 2.18 -11.67 1.55
CA GLY A 120 3.56 -11.19 1.54
C GLY A 120 3.95 -10.60 0.18
N LEU A 121 3.55 -11.25 -0.93
CA LEU A 121 3.74 -10.74 -2.28
C LEU A 121 3.01 -9.41 -2.48
N GLY A 122 1.72 -9.36 -2.13
CA GLY A 122 0.88 -8.19 -2.27
C GLY A 122 1.48 -6.98 -1.55
N LEU A 123 1.73 -7.11 -0.25
CA LEU A 123 2.31 -6.04 0.56
C LEU A 123 3.70 -5.63 0.05
N GLY A 124 4.61 -6.59 -0.16
CA GLY A 124 5.98 -6.31 -0.60
C GLY A 124 6.02 -5.54 -1.93
N PHE A 125 5.22 -5.95 -2.91
CA PHE A 125 5.25 -5.39 -4.26
C PHE A 125 4.84 -3.90 -4.33
N GLY A 126 3.91 -3.45 -3.47
CA GLY A 126 3.43 -2.07 -3.48
C GLY A 126 4.10 -1.14 -2.47
N TYR A 127 4.66 -1.68 -1.38
CA TYR A 127 5.14 -0.89 -0.23
C TYR A 127 6.08 0.25 -0.63
N SER A 128 7.20 -0.09 -1.29
CA SER A 128 8.23 0.90 -1.67
C SER A 128 7.75 1.89 -2.74
N VAL A 129 6.82 1.46 -3.60
CA VAL A 129 6.28 2.24 -4.70
C VAL A 129 5.35 3.33 -4.20
N VAL A 130 4.45 3.01 -3.27
CA VAL A 130 3.53 3.99 -2.65
C VAL A 130 4.32 5.10 -1.94
N LEU A 131 5.32 4.71 -1.14
CA LEU A 131 6.21 5.67 -0.47
C LEU A 131 6.93 6.58 -1.46
N SER A 132 7.49 5.99 -2.51
CA SER A 132 8.24 6.74 -3.54
C SER A 132 7.36 7.76 -4.24
N VAL A 133 6.14 7.36 -4.63
CA VAL A 133 5.17 8.22 -5.33
C VAL A 133 4.77 9.41 -4.46
N ALA A 134 4.33 9.17 -3.23
CA ALA A 134 3.92 10.25 -2.34
C ALA A 134 5.08 11.20 -2.00
N ALA A 135 6.29 10.67 -1.78
CA ALA A 135 7.48 11.47 -1.48
C ALA A 135 7.90 12.39 -2.64
N THR A 136 7.54 12.09 -3.89
CA THR A 136 7.85 12.97 -5.04
C THR A 136 7.17 14.33 -4.97
N TRP A 137 6.02 14.44 -4.28
CA TRP A 137 5.31 15.70 -4.10
C TRP A 137 6.07 16.69 -3.19
N PHE A 138 6.83 16.19 -2.22
CA PHE A 138 7.50 16.99 -1.19
C PHE A 138 9.01 16.69 -1.09
N PRO A 139 9.82 17.04 -2.10
CA PRO A 139 11.23 16.68 -2.17
C PRO A 139 12.09 17.25 -1.02
N LYS A 140 11.69 18.38 -0.43
CA LYS A 140 12.38 18.98 0.74
C LYS A 140 11.97 18.35 2.08
N ARG A 141 10.89 17.56 2.11
CA ARG A 141 10.30 16.95 3.33
C ARG A 141 10.03 15.46 3.12
N ARG A 142 10.85 14.79 2.31
CA ARG A 142 10.66 13.36 1.95
C ARG A 142 10.59 12.48 3.19
N GLY A 143 11.51 12.69 4.15
CA GLY A 143 11.55 11.93 5.39
C GLY A 143 10.27 12.05 6.20
N LEU A 144 9.70 13.27 6.32
CA LEU A 144 8.43 13.49 7.01
C LEU A 144 7.27 12.77 6.30
N VAL A 145 7.18 12.86 4.97
CA VAL A 145 6.13 12.19 4.20
C VAL A 145 6.20 10.68 4.35
N VAL A 146 7.40 10.10 4.18
CA VAL A 146 7.62 8.67 4.39
C VAL A 146 7.27 8.27 5.82
N GLY A 147 7.72 9.03 6.82
CA GLY A 147 7.44 8.79 8.23
C GLY A 147 5.94 8.81 8.56
N VAL A 148 5.17 9.75 8.01
CA VAL A 148 3.71 9.80 8.20
C VAL A 148 3.02 8.59 7.57
N ILE A 149 3.44 8.18 6.36
CA ILE A 149 2.86 7.02 5.68
C ILE A 149 3.17 5.71 6.42
N VAL A 150 4.44 5.52 6.83
CA VAL A 150 4.85 4.36 7.63
C VAL A 150 4.23 4.40 9.03
N GLY A 151 3.96 5.59 9.59
CA GLY A 151 3.16 5.73 10.81
C GLY A 151 1.76 5.15 10.65
N GLY A 152 1.14 5.32 9.48
CA GLY A 152 -0.12 4.66 9.12
C GLY A 152 -0.03 3.13 9.19
N PHE A 153 1.08 2.56 8.69
CA PHE A 153 1.35 1.12 8.74
C PHE A 153 1.40 0.57 10.17
N GLY A 154 2.09 1.26 11.08
CA GLY A 154 2.10 0.88 12.50
C GLY A 154 0.73 1.05 13.18
N LEU A 155 -0.01 2.12 12.87
CA LEU A 155 -1.34 2.37 13.40
C LEU A 155 -2.36 1.32 12.95
N GLY A 156 -2.19 0.73 11.76
CA GLY A 156 -3.04 -0.33 11.26
C GLY A 156 -3.14 -1.49 12.24
N ALA A 157 -2.02 -2.00 12.75
CA ALA A 157 -2.00 -3.11 13.72
C ALA A 157 -2.78 -2.77 15.01
N LEU A 158 -2.63 -1.54 15.50
CA LEU A 158 -3.31 -1.06 16.71
C LEU A 158 -4.83 -1.01 16.53
N VAL A 159 -5.32 -0.75 15.31
CA VAL A 159 -6.74 -0.69 15.00
C VAL A 159 -7.31 -2.06 14.63
N PHE A 160 -6.59 -2.85 13.82
CA PHE A 160 -7.07 -4.16 13.38
C PHE A 160 -7.10 -5.19 14.50
N THR A 161 -6.12 -5.21 15.41
CA THR A 161 -6.08 -6.16 16.54
C THR A 161 -7.39 -6.20 17.37
N PRO A 162 -7.94 -5.06 17.85
CA PRO A 162 -9.21 -5.09 18.57
C PRO A 162 -10.40 -5.40 17.67
N ILE A 163 -10.38 -5.02 16.37
CA ILE A 163 -11.44 -5.38 15.42
C ILE A 163 -11.49 -6.90 15.23
N GLU A 164 -10.35 -7.54 14.98
CA GLU A 164 -10.23 -8.99 14.83
C GLU A 164 -10.73 -9.72 16.09
N THR A 165 -10.31 -9.25 17.26
CA THR A 165 -10.74 -9.82 18.54
C THR A 165 -12.24 -9.66 18.74
N ALA A 166 -12.82 -8.49 18.43
CA ALA A 166 -14.26 -8.28 18.51
C ALA A 166 -15.05 -9.15 17.52
N LEU A 167 -14.50 -9.40 16.33
CA LEU A 167 -15.12 -10.24 15.31
C LEU A 167 -15.07 -11.74 15.67
N ILE A 168 -13.97 -12.21 16.25
CA ILE A 168 -13.73 -13.64 16.49
C ILE A 168 -14.06 -14.04 17.94
N ASN A 169 -13.59 -13.27 18.91
CA ASN A 169 -13.67 -13.54 20.35
C ASN A 169 -14.17 -12.32 21.15
N PRO A 170 -15.42 -11.87 20.93
CA PRO A 170 -15.97 -10.66 21.56
C PRO A 170 -16.01 -10.73 23.09
N SER A 171 -16.17 -11.93 23.65
CA SER A 171 -16.17 -12.14 25.10
C SER A 171 -14.76 -12.31 25.68
N ASN A 172 -13.72 -12.18 24.85
CA ASN A 172 -12.30 -12.34 25.19
C ASN A 172 -12.03 -13.60 26.03
N ILE A 173 -12.63 -14.72 25.62
CA ILE A 173 -12.50 -16.00 26.30
C ILE A 173 -11.04 -16.46 26.16
N PRO A 174 -10.36 -16.87 27.25
CA PRO A 174 -8.97 -17.30 27.18
C PRO A 174 -8.84 -18.66 26.48
N VAL A 175 -7.62 -18.97 26.00
CA VAL A 175 -7.29 -20.31 25.47
C VAL A 175 -7.40 -21.38 26.56
N ASP A 176 -7.70 -22.61 26.16
CA ASP A 176 -7.70 -23.75 27.07
C ASP A 176 -6.26 -23.98 27.60
N PRO A 177 -6.04 -24.02 28.92
CA PRO A 177 -4.69 -24.16 29.49
C PRO A 177 -4.03 -25.51 29.19
N LYS A 178 -4.80 -26.56 28.87
CA LYS A 178 -4.28 -27.90 28.57
C LYS A 178 -3.87 -28.02 27.11
N THR A 179 -4.76 -27.66 26.20
CA THR A 179 -4.53 -27.82 24.76
C THR A 179 -3.77 -26.63 24.16
N ARG A 180 -3.80 -25.47 24.83
CA ARG A 180 -3.27 -24.17 24.34
C ARG A 180 -3.95 -23.67 23.07
N HIS A 181 -5.18 -24.13 22.82
CA HIS A 181 -6.00 -23.76 21.67
C HIS A 181 -7.35 -23.22 22.14
N PHE A 182 -7.99 -22.41 21.28
CA PHE A 182 -9.41 -22.10 21.43
C PHE A 182 -10.23 -23.34 21.06
N THR A 183 -11.06 -23.81 21.97
CA THR A 183 -11.91 -25.01 21.78
C THR A 183 -13.40 -24.68 21.72
N HIS A 184 -13.78 -23.45 22.10
CA HIS A 184 -15.16 -23.00 22.10
C HIS A 184 -15.73 -22.91 20.67
N PRO A 185 -16.81 -23.64 20.34
CA PRO A 185 -17.37 -23.65 18.99
C PRO A 185 -17.69 -22.25 18.45
N ASP A 186 -18.25 -21.37 19.28
CA ASP A 186 -18.62 -20.00 18.90
C ASP A 186 -17.44 -19.15 18.39
N ILE A 187 -16.23 -19.36 18.94
CA ILE A 187 -15.02 -18.68 18.48
C ILE A 187 -14.60 -19.25 17.13
N LEU A 188 -14.56 -20.59 17.03
CA LEU A 188 -14.09 -21.29 15.84
C LEU A 188 -14.99 -21.01 14.63
N ASP A 189 -16.31 -21.01 14.81
CA ASP A 189 -17.27 -20.78 13.74
C ASP A 189 -17.20 -19.34 13.17
N ARG A 190 -16.65 -18.39 13.93
CA ARG A 190 -16.42 -17.01 13.49
C ARG A 190 -15.14 -16.84 12.69
N VAL A 191 -14.15 -17.72 12.84
CA VAL A 191 -12.82 -17.57 12.22
C VAL A 191 -12.89 -17.42 10.69
N PRO A 192 -13.61 -18.28 9.93
CA PRO A 192 -13.68 -18.11 8.49
C PRO A 192 -14.32 -16.77 8.10
N VAL A 193 -15.49 -16.46 8.67
CA VAL A 193 -16.27 -15.26 8.32
C VAL A 193 -15.49 -13.97 8.63
N ALA A 194 -14.64 -13.98 9.66
CA ALA A 194 -13.76 -12.86 9.97
C ALA A 194 -12.86 -12.49 8.78
N PHE A 195 -12.32 -13.47 8.04
CA PHE A 195 -11.52 -13.19 6.83
C PHE A 195 -12.33 -12.50 5.72
N LEU A 196 -13.61 -12.83 5.55
CA LEU A 196 -14.46 -12.14 4.56
C LEU A 196 -14.67 -10.68 4.94
N ILE A 197 -14.96 -10.41 6.21
CA ILE A 197 -15.19 -9.05 6.72
C ILE A 197 -13.91 -8.23 6.63
N LEU A 198 -12.80 -8.78 7.12
CA LEU A 198 -11.49 -8.12 7.09
C LEU A 198 -11.02 -7.88 5.66
N GLY A 199 -11.15 -8.87 4.77
CA GLY A 199 -10.84 -8.72 3.34
C GLY A 199 -11.65 -7.59 2.69
N GLY A 200 -12.94 -7.46 3.04
CA GLY A 200 -13.80 -6.37 2.58
C GLY A 200 -13.34 -4.99 3.08
N ILE A 201 -12.99 -4.89 4.36
CA ILE A 201 -12.47 -3.64 4.95
C ILE A 201 -11.15 -3.25 4.29
N LEU A 202 -10.21 -4.19 4.14
CA LEU A 202 -8.91 -3.96 3.52
C LEU A 202 -9.05 -3.51 2.08
N LEU A 203 -9.87 -4.21 1.29
CA LEU A 203 -10.11 -3.85 -0.12
C LEU A 203 -10.72 -2.45 -0.25
N ALA A 204 -11.70 -2.11 0.60
CA ALA A 204 -12.32 -0.79 0.57
C ALA A 204 -11.31 0.32 0.88
N LEU A 205 -10.50 0.16 1.94
CA LEU A 205 -9.46 1.12 2.31
C LEU A 205 -8.41 1.26 1.19
N GLN A 206 -8.01 0.14 0.58
CA GLN A 206 -7.03 0.12 -0.50
C GLN A 206 -7.57 0.76 -1.79
N ILE A 207 -8.84 0.54 -2.16
CA ILE A 207 -9.47 1.20 -3.31
C ILE A 207 -9.49 2.72 -3.10
N ILE A 208 -9.94 3.18 -1.92
CA ILE A 208 -9.98 4.61 -1.60
C ILE A 208 -8.55 5.17 -1.66
N GLY A 209 -7.59 4.50 -1.02
CA GLY A 209 -6.20 4.94 -0.98
C GLY A 209 -5.57 5.00 -2.37
N PHE A 210 -5.86 4.02 -3.21
CA PHE A 210 -5.40 3.95 -4.60
C PHE A 210 -5.94 5.12 -5.44
N ILE A 211 -7.22 5.47 -5.29
CA ILE A 211 -7.84 6.60 -6.00
C ILE A 211 -7.21 7.95 -5.56
N LEU A 212 -6.88 8.08 -4.28
CA LEU A 212 -6.24 9.28 -3.73
C LEU A 212 -4.76 9.39 -4.09
N LEU A 213 -4.05 8.26 -4.23
CA LEU A 213 -2.62 8.23 -4.54
C LEU A 213 -2.37 8.69 -5.99
N ARG A 214 -1.80 9.89 -6.13
CA ARG A 214 -1.52 10.49 -7.44
C ARG A 214 -0.01 10.72 -7.62
N PRO A 215 0.55 10.51 -8.82
CA PRO A 215 1.92 10.86 -9.10
C PRO A 215 2.04 12.37 -9.26
N LYS A 216 3.18 12.95 -8.91
CA LYS A 216 3.48 14.32 -9.31
C LYS A 216 3.62 14.38 -10.84
N PRO A 217 2.96 15.31 -11.55
CA PRO A 217 3.19 15.50 -12.99
C PRO A 217 4.69 15.70 -13.24
N LEU A 218 5.22 15.01 -14.24
CA LEU A 218 6.59 15.24 -14.68
C LEU A 218 6.66 16.68 -15.23
N GLU A 219 7.49 17.53 -14.64
CA GLU A 219 7.97 18.72 -15.36
C GLU A 219 8.66 18.20 -16.61
N SER A 220 8.30 18.73 -17.78
CA SER A 220 8.87 18.25 -19.03
C SER A 220 10.40 18.38 -18.98
N THR A 221 11.13 17.34 -19.42
CA THR A 221 12.59 17.37 -19.53
C THR A 221 13.04 18.57 -20.37
N GLN A 222 12.22 18.93 -21.37
CA GLN A 222 12.35 20.13 -22.19
C GLN A 222 12.38 21.42 -21.36
N ASP A 223 11.52 21.59 -20.35
CA ASP A 223 11.48 22.79 -19.51
C ASP A 223 12.74 22.92 -18.65
N ARG A 224 13.29 21.82 -18.11
CA ARG A 224 14.55 21.82 -17.34
C ARG A 224 15.76 22.10 -18.19
N ASP A 225 15.86 21.46 -19.36
CA ASP A 225 16.99 21.69 -20.27
C ASP A 225 16.93 23.12 -20.84
N THR A 226 15.73 23.63 -21.14
CA THR A 226 15.54 25.02 -21.55
C THR A 226 15.90 25.99 -20.42
N GLU A 227 15.47 25.72 -19.18
CA GLU A 227 15.81 26.57 -18.03
C GLU A 227 17.32 26.55 -17.72
N LEU A 228 17.97 25.39 -17.80
CA LEU A 228 19.43 25.26 -17.66
C LEU A 228 20.18 25.97 -18.77
N VAL A 229 19.75 25.83 -20.03
CA VAL A 229 20.36 26.51 -21.19
C VAL A 229 20.18 28.03 -21.08
N VAL A 230 18.98 28.50 -20.70
CA VAL A 230 18.70 29.92 -20.51
C VAL A 230 19.52 30.48 -19.35
N ARG A 231 19.60 29.77 -18.23
CA ARG A 231 20.38 30.18 -17.05
C ARG A 231 21.88 30.21 -17.34
N ASN A 232 22.40 29.23 -18.07
CA ASN A 232 23.80 29.22 -18.50
C ASN A 232 24.09 30.35 -19.49
N ARG A 233 23.18 30.64 -20.44
CA ARG A 233 23.32 31.80 -21.35
C ARG A 233 23.37 33.12 -20.57
N ILE A 234 22.47 33.33 -19.62
CA ILE A 234 22.42 34.56 -18.81
C ILE A 234 23.73 34.75 -18.03
N ASN A 235 24.30 33.68 -17.47
CA ASN A 235 25.54 33.75 -16.70
C ASN A 235 26.79 33.95 -17.58
N SER A 236 26.71 33.59 -18.87
CA SER A 236 27.83 33.70 -19.81
C SER A 236 27.86 35.02 -20.62
N ASP A 237 26.78 35.82 -20.56
CA ASP A 237 26.64 37.01 -21.40
C ASP A 237 27.05 38.29 -20.65
N PRO A 238 28.12 38.99 -21.06
CA PRO A 238 28.62 40.18 -20.37
C PRO A 238 27.72 41.42 -20.51
N ASN A 239 26.67 41.37 -21.34
CA ASN A 239 25.67 42.45 -21.48
C ASN A 239 24.24 41.88 -21.59
N PRO A 240 23.35 42.06 -20.58
CA PRO A 240 22.04 41.42 -20.57
C PRO A 240 21.06 42.11 -21.54
N VAL A 241 20.68 41.43 -22.63
CA VAL A 241 19.69 41.94 -23.60
C VAL A 241 18.26 41.71 -23.09
N ILE A 242 17.77 42.65 -22.26
CA ILE A 242 16.39 42.74 -21.80
C ILE A 242 15.55 43.38 -22.92
N GLY A 243 15.06 42.60 -23.90
CA GLY A 243 14.25 43.21 -24.97
C GLY A 243 13.40 42.30 -25.86
N ARG A 244 13.81 41.06 -26.13
CA ARG A 244 13.11 40.21 -27.13
C ARG A 244 12.18 39.13 -26.56
N LEU A 245 12.07 38.99 -25.24
CA LEU A 245 11.37 37.85 -24.60
C LEU A 245 9.83 37.94 -24.54
N ARG A 246 9.23 39.07 -24.93
CA ARG A 246 7.76 39.26 -24.81
C ARG A 246 6.94 38.54 -25.89
N SER A 247 7.48 38.23 -27.08
CA SER A 247 6.71 37.58 -28.14
C SER A 247 6.67 36.05 -28.03
N THR A 248 7.71 35.43 -27.48
CA THR A 248 7.82 33.97 -27.36
C THR A 248 6.94 33.40 -26.25
N GLN A 249 6.70 34.15 -25.17
CA GLN A 249 5.80 33.72 -24.07
C GLN A 249 4.33 33.58 -24.52
N THR A 250 3.90 34.36 -25.50
CA THR A 250 2.53 34.33 -26.02
C THR A 250 2.29 33.06 -26.86
N ILE A 251 3.27 32.66 -27.66
CA ILE A 251 3.20 31.44 -28.51
C ILE A 251 3.21 30.18 -27.64
N VAL A 252 4.04 30.15 -26.59
CA VAL A 252 4.09 29.04 -25.63
C VAL A 252 2.78 28.92 -24.83
N SER A 253 2.11 30.04 -24.53
CA SER A 253 0.80 30.03 -23.84
C SER A 253 -0.33 29.47 -24.72
N LEU A 254 -0.33 29.75 -26.02
CA LEU A 254 -1.31 29.18 -26.96
C LEU A 254 -1.14 27.66 -27.11
N TYR A 255 0.11 27.18 -27.18
CA TYR A 255 0.41 25.75 -27.25
C TYR A 255 0.04 25.00 -25.96
N ARG A 256 0.25 25.61 -24.79
CA ARG A 256 -0.17 25.05 -23.49
C ARG A 256 -1.69 24.89 -23.38
N LEU A 257 -2.47 25.79 -23.98
CA LEU A 257 -3.94 25.69 -24.05
C LEU A 257 -4.40 24.53 -24.94
N LEU A 258 -3.77 24.35 -26.10
CA LEU A 258 -4.07 23.25 -27.03
C LEU A 258 -3.72 21.87 -26.47
N SER A 259 -2.56 21.70 -25.82
CA SER A 259 -2.21 20.42 -25.18
C SER A 259 -3.06 20.07 -23.95
N PHE A 260 -3.59 21.06 -23.23
CA PHE A 260 -4.44 20.82 -22.06
C PHE A 260 -5.85 20.31 -22.44
N MET A 261 -6.33 20.63 -23.64
CA MET A 261 -7.60 20.12 -24.17
C MET A 261 -7.50 18.67 -24.66
N VAL A 262 -6.34 18.26 -25.21
CA VAL A 262 -6.18 16.91 -25.78
C VAL A 262 -5.92 15.84 -24.70
N CYS A 263 -5.29 16.18 -23.58
CA CYS A 263 -4.97 15.23 -22.50
C CYS A 263 -6.10 14.95 -21.49
N ASN A 264 -7.30 15.53 -21.64
CA ASN A 264 -8.45 15.29 -20.73
C ASN A 264 -9.52 14.36 -21.32
N VAL A 265 -9.29 13.73 -22.48
CA VAL A 265 -10.29 12.91 -23.18
C VAL A 265 -9.86 11.44 -23.36
N LEU A 266 -8.70 11.01 -22.82
CA LEU A 266 -8.23 9.62 -22.84
C LEU A 266 -7.62 9.24 -21.49
#